data_AF-A0A832JAD2-F1
#
_entry.id   AF-A0A832JAD2-F1
#
_cell.length_a   1.000
_cell.length_b   1.000
_cell.length_c   1.000
_cell.angle_alpha   90.00
_cell.angle_beta   90.00
_cell.angle_gamma   90.00
#
_symmetry.space_group_name_H-M   'P 1'
#
loop_
_entity.id
_entity.type
_entity.pdbx_description
1 polymer ?
#
loop_
_entity_poly.entity_id
_entity_poly.type
_entity_poly.pdbx_seq_one_letter_code
_entity_poly.pdbx_strand_id
1 'polypeptide(L)'
;SSWTVPEPEFAFAISPDFRLVGVTIGNDMSARDIEGENPLYLPQAKIYNQCCALGPALRLIEPGQDLSSLTMRMTLFRGGQVLFQGETSLAQMKRTPQELVEWLRRENSFPYGVILLSGTGIVPPDEVALQDGDEVLIEVPGLGQLRNPVAKGG
;
A
#
# COMPACT_ATOMS: atom_id res chain seq x y z
N SER A 1 17.15 5.09 -7.46
CA SER A 1 15.99 5.81 -8.00
C SER A 1 16.13 7.28 -7.69
N SER A 2 15.85 8.16 -8.65
CA SER A 2 15.72 9.61 -8.47
C SER A 2 14.27 10.04 -8.21
N TRP A 3 13.30 9.16 -8.44
CA TRP A 3 11.87 9.43 -8.26
C TRP A 3 11.20 8.22 -7.62
N THR A 4 11.05 8.26 -6.30
CA THR A 4 10.33 7.25 -5.51
C THR A 4 9.12 7.90 -4.85
N VAL A 5 7.97 7.22 -4.91
CA VAL A 5 6.71 7.68 -4.30
C VAL A 5 6.12 6.59 -3.40
N PRO A 6 5.41 6.97 -2.32
CA PRO A 6 4.63 6.04 -1.53
C PRO A 6 3.29 5.78 -2.20
N GLU A 7 2.80 4.55 -2.08
CA GLU A 7 1.46 4.16 -2.51
C GLU A 7 0.71 3.61 -1.28
N PRO A 8 -0.18 4.40 -0.67
CA PRO A 8 -0.93 3.98 0.51
C PRO A 8 -2.07 3.04 0.10
N GLU A 9 -2.15 1.86 0.73
CA GLU A 9 -3.09 0.82 0.30
C GLU A 9 -3.78 0.11 1.46
N PHE A 10 -5.00 -0.36 1.21
CA PHE A 10 -5.61 -1.35 2.08
C PHE A 10 -4.95 -2.70 1.78
N ALA A 11 -4.25 -3.26 2.76
CA ALA A 11 -3.57 -4.53 2.62
C ALA A 11 -4.41 -5.64 3.26
N PHE A 12 -4.70 -6.69 2.52
CA PHE A 12 -5.60 -7.76 2.93
C PHE A 12 -4.84 -9.02 3.31
N ALA A 13 -5.09 -9.53 4.51
CA ALA A 13 -4.61 -10.85 4.91
C ALA A 13 -5.53 -11.93 4.33
N ILE A 14 -4.93 -12.83 3.55
CA ILE A 14 -5.59 -13.92 2.87
C ILE A 14 -5.10 -15.24 3.45
N SER A 15 -6.01 -16.12 3.85
CA SER A 15 -5.69 -17.45 4.37
C SER A 15 -5.24 -18.42 3.26
N PRO A 16 -4.65 -19.58 3.60
CA PRO A 16 -4.21 -20.57 2.59
C PRO A 16 -5.32 -21.11 1.68
N ASP A 17 -6.58 -21.07 2.13
CA ASP A 17 -7.77 -21.44 1.35
C ASP A 17 -8.41 -20.22 0.64
N PHE A 18 -7.65 -19.15 0.45
CA PHE A 18 -8.04 -17.93 -0.27
C PHE A 18 -9.26 -17.19 0.30
N ARG A 19 -9.45 -17.23 1.62
CA ARG A 19 -10.45 -16.38 2.29
C ARG A 19 -9.81 -15.08 2.76
N LEU A 20 -10.55 -13.99 2.63
CA LEU A 20 -10.22 -12.72 3.25
C LEU A 20 -10.43 -12.83 4.77
N VAL A 21 -9.37 -12.69 5.56
CA VAL A 21 -9.41 -12.88 7.03
C VAL A 21 -9.00 -11.66 7.83
N GLY A 22 -8.40 -10.65 7.20
CA GLY A 22 -8.03 -9.42 7.89
C GLY A 22 -7.61 -8.29 6.95
N VAL A 23 -7.53 -7.10 7.52
CA VAL A 23 -7.10 -5.87 6.84
C VAL A 23 -6.08 -5.11 7.70
N THR A 24 -5.05 -4.59 7.06
CA THR A 24 -4.02 -3.73 7.63
C THR A 24 -3.73 -2.57 6.67
N ILE A 25 -2.86 -1.65 7.07
CA ILE A 25 -2.40 -0.55 6.22
C ILE A 25 -1.12 -1.02 5.53
N GLY A 26 -1.02 -0.80 4.22
CA GLY A 26 0.18 -1.02 3.43
C GLY A 26 0.74 0.28 2.86
N ASN A 27 2.06 0.31 2.70
CA ASN A 27 2.78 1.30 1.91
C ASN A 27 3.60 0.55 0.85
N ASP A 28 3.20 0.64 -0.41
CA ASP A 28 3.91 0.05 -1.57
C ASP A 28 4.80 1.10 -2.23
N MET A 29 6.08 1.11 -1.86
CA MET A 29 7.02 2.13 -2.33
C MET A 29 7.45 1.84 -3.76
N SER A 30 7.28 2.83 -4.64
CA SER A 30 7.47 2.65 -6.09
C SER A 30 8.56 3.55 -6.63
N ALA A 31 9.61 2.96 -7.22
CA ALA A 31 10.62 3.70 -7.97
C ALA A 31 10.09 4.01 -9.39
N ARG A 32 9.34 5.11 -9.49
CA ARG A 32 8.61 5.54 -10.70
C ARG A 32 9.51 5.86 -11.89
N ASP A 33 10.73 6.32 -11.63
CA ASP A 33 11.74 6.47 -12.69
C ASP A 33 12.09 5.14 -13.36
N ILE A 34 12.26 4.07 -12.57
CA ILE A 34 12.56 2.73 -13.07
C ILE A 34 11.32 2.13 -13.78
N GLU A 35 10.15 2.26 -13.17
CA GLU A 35 8.88 1.77 -13.74
C GLU A 35 8.54 2.46 -15.07
N GLY A 36 8.70 3.79 -15.13
CA GLY A 36 8.36 4.62 -16.28
C GLY A 36 9.30 4.43 -17.48
N GLU A 37 10.54 4.00 -17.24
CA GLU A 37 11.52 3.73 -18.30
C GLU A 37 11.11 2.51 -19.14
N ASN A 38 10.67 1.42 -18.49
CA ASN A 38 10.22 0.23 -19.19
C ASN A 38 9.27 -0.60 -18.30
N PRO A 39 8.09 -1.03 -18.79
CA PRO A 39 7.20 -1.91 -18.04
C PRO A 39 7.84 -3.22 -17.58
N LEU A 40 8.88 -3.70 -18.28
CA LEU A 40 9.64 -4.89 -17.88
C LEU A 40 10.46 -4.70 -16.59
N TYR A 41 10.68 -3.45 -16.16
CA TYR A 41 11.42 -3.12 -14.94
C TYR A 41 10.52 -2.99 -13.71
N LEU A 42 9.21 -3.19 -13.85
CA LEU A 42 8.26 -3.15 -12.73
C LEU A 42 8.70 -4.03 -11.53
N PRO A 43 9.24 -5.25 -11.71
CA PRO A 43 9.74 -6.02 -10.58
C PRO A 43 10.87 -5.31 -9.82
N GLN A 44 11.82 -4.68 -10.51
CA GLN A 44 12.90 -3.92 -9.86
C GLN A 44 12.37 -2.65 -9.18
N ALA A 45 11.36 -2.01 -9.77
CA ALA A 45 10.75 -0.80 -9.22
C ALA A 45 9.92 -1.06 -7.95
N LYS A 46 9.54 -2.32 -7.70
CA LYS A 46 8.66 -2.75 -6.60
C LYS A 46 9.32 -3.71 -5.59
N ILE A 47 10.42 -4.35 -5.96
CA ILE A 47 11.10 -5.37 -5.13
C ILE A 47 12.54 -4.91 -4.86
N TYR A 48 12.73 -4.27 -3.71
CA TYR A 48 14.03 -3.85 -3.18
C TYR A 48 13.96 -3.80 -1.66
N ASN A 49 15.11 -3.63 -0.99
CA ASN A 49 15.14 -3.57 0.47
C ASN A 49 14.23 -2.43 0.98
N GLN A 50 13.36 -2.74 1.94
CA GLN A 50 12.45 -1.77 2.57
C GLN A 50 11.42 -1.14 1.61
N CYS A 51 11.10 -1.79 0.49
CA CYS A 51 10.08 -1.31 -0.46
C CYS A 51 8.63 -1.42 0.03
N CYS A 52 8.37 -2.19 1.10
CA CYS A 52 7.02 -2.42 1.60
C CYS A 52 6.99 -2.31 3.13
N ALA A 53 6.00 -1.58 3.64
CA ALA A 53 5.68 -1.53 5.06
C ALA A 53 4.21 -1.90 5.31
N LEU A 54 3.96 -2.61 6.40
CA LEU A 54 2.63 -3.05 6.83
C LEU A 54 2.42 -2.70 8.30
N GLY A 55 1.18 -2.43 8.71
CA GLY A 55 0.83 -2.27 10.12
C GLY A 55 -0.16 -1.12 10.38
N PRO A 56 -0.19 -0.56 11.60
CA PRO A 56 0.50 -1.04 12.81
C PRO A 56 -0.15 -2.31 13.40
N ALA A 57 -1.35 -2.66 12.94
CA ALA A 57 -2.11 -3.81 13.41
C ALA A 57 -2.82 -4.51 12.25
N LEU A 58 -3.13 -5.79 12.44
CA LEU A 58 -4.03 -6.54 11.56
C LEU A 58 -5.40 -6.64 12.23
N ARG A 59 -6.42 -6.02 11.63
CA ARG A 59 -7.80 -6.14 12.08
C ARG A 59 -8.44 -7.37 11.42
N LEU A 60 -8.89 -8.33 12.22
CA LEU A 60 -9.63 -9.49 11.73
C LEU A 60 -10.96 -9.06 11.10
N ILE A 61 -11.37 -9.80 10.07
CA ILE A 61 -12.61 -9.57 9.32
C ILE A 61 -13.48 -10.82 9.43
N GLU A 62 -14.77 -10.61 9.69
CA GLU A 62 -15.76 -11.69 9.64
C GLU A 62 -16.17 -12.01 8.18
N PRO A 63 -16.48 -13.26 7.84
CA PRO A 63 -16.97 -13.62 6.51
C PRO A 63 -18.18 -12.77 6.10
N GLY A 64 -18.08 -12.11 4.95
CA GLY A 64 -19.16 -11.28 4.40
C GLY A 64 -19.31 -9.89 5.04
N GLN A 65 -18.42 -9.49 5.95
CA GLN A 65 -18.42 -8.15 6.52
C GLN A 65 -18.25 -7.09 5.43
N ASP A 66 -19.09 -6.04 5.47
CA ASP A 66 -18.95 -4.88 4.60
C ASP A 66 -17.77 -4.00 5.06
N LEU A 67 -16.87 -3.70 4.13
CA LEU A 67 -15.67 -2.89 4.35
C LEU A 67 -15.71 -1.57 3.57
N SER A 68 -16.78 -1.30 2.82
CA SER A 68 -16.92 -0.13 1.94
C SER A 68 -16.75 1.20 2.68
N SER A 69 -17.07 1.23 3.98
CA SER A 69 -16.93 2.39 4.84
C SER A 69 -15.50 2.68 5.29
N LEU A 70 -14.53 1.83 4.97
CA LEU A 70 -13.12 2.09 5.31
C LEU A 70 -12.59 3.26 4.48
N THR A 71 -12.07 4.26 5.18
CA THR A 71 -11.36 5.41 4.59
C THR A 71 -9.88 5.35 4.91
N MET A 72 -9.07 5.97 4.06
CA MET A 72 -7.63 6.03 4.22
C MET A 72 -7.15 7.44 3.89
N ARG A 73 -6.27 7.96 4.73
CA ARG A 73 -5.60 9.24 4.51
C ARG A 73 -4.09 9.05 4.48
N MET A 74 -3.43 9.73 3.56
CA MET A 74 -1.97 9.86 3.55
C MET A 74 -1.57 11.31 3.74
N THR A 75 -0.52 11.55 4.54
CA THR A 75 0.17 12.83 4.65
C THR A 75 1.66 12.62 4.46
N LEU A 76 2.28 13.43 3.62
CA LEU A 76 3.73 13.47 3.42
C LEU A 76 4.29 14.69 4.12
N PHE A 77 5.38 14.50 4.87
CA PHE A 77 6.06 15.57 5.58
C PHE A 77 7.50 15.72 5.08
N ARG A 78 7.96 16.97 4.95
CA ARG A 78 9.36 17.33 4.71
C ARG A 78 9.80 18.40 5.70
N GLY A 79 10.82 18.11 6.50
CA GLY A 79 11.27 19.05 7.55
C GLY A 79 10.16 19.44 8.53
N GLY A 80 9.22 18.53 8.81
CA GLY A 80 8.06 18.76 9.69
C GLY A 80 6.90 19.54 9.04
N GLN A 81 7.02 19.98 7.79
CA GLN A 81 5.94 20.66 7.05
C GLN A 81 5.19 19.68 6.16
N VAL A 82 3.88 19.87 6.02
CA VAL A 82 3.04 19.07 5.12
C VAL A 82 3.37 19.41 3.67
N LEU A 83 3.84 18.42 2.93
CA LEU A 83 4.15 18.52 1.51
C LEU A 83 2.96 18.09 0.63
N PHE A 84 2.21 17.09 1.08
CA PHE A 84 1.06 16.55 0.36
C PHE A 84 0.07 15.87 1.31
N GLN A 85 -1.21 15.93 0.97
CA GLN A 85 -2.27 15.17 1.61
C GLN A 85 -3.24 14.60 0.58
N GLY A 86 -3.65 13.36 0.79
CA GLY A 86 -4.67 12.69 -0.01
C GLY A 86 -5.55 11.79 0.84
N GLU A 87 -6.77 11.55 0.37
CA GLU A 87 -7.73 10.66 1.01
C GLU A 87 -8.44 9.82 -0.05
N THR A 88 -8.74 8.56 0.30
CA THR A 88 -9.56 7.65 -0.49
C THR A 88 -10.41 6.78 0.42
N SER A 89 -11.29 5.97 -0.16
CA SER A 89 -12.06 4.96 0.56
C SER A 89 -12.13 3.67 -0.23
N LEU A 90 -12.37 2.57 0.48
CA LEU A 90 -12.52 1.27 -0.15
C LEU A 90 -13.69 1.25 -1.15
N ALA A 91 -14.74 2.02 -0.89
CA ALA A 91 -15.87 2.19 -1.80
C ALA A 91 -15.50 2.80 -3.17
N GLN A 92 -14.35 3.46 -3.30
CA GLN A 92 -13.87 4.01 -4.58
C GLN A 92 -13.16 2.98 -5.45
N MET A 93 -12.87 1.79 -4.94
CA MET A 93 -12.21 0.74 -5.71
C MET A 93 -13.13 0.20 -6.80
N LYS A 94 -12.62 0.17 -8.04
CA LYS A 94 -13.32 -0.45 -9.17
C LYS A 94 -13.38 -1.97 -9.08
N ARG A 95 -12.32 -2.61 -8.57
CA ARG A 95 -12.22 -4.05 -8.39
C ARG A 95 -12.40 -4.38 -6.92
N THR A 96 -13.26 -5.34 -6.61
CA THR A 96 -13.50 -5.75 -5.23
C THR A 96 -12.31 -6.56 -4.67
N PRO A 97 -12.11 -6.61 -3.34
CA PRO A 97 -11.09 -7.47 -2.75
C PRO A 97 -11.21 -8.94 -3.19
N GLN A 98 -12.45 -9.43 -3.33
CA GLN A 98 -12.73 -10.79 -3.79
C GLN A 98 -12.30 -11.02 -5.24
N GLU A 99 -12.51 -10.05 -6.13
CA GLU A 99 -12.00 -10.11 -7.50
C GLU A 99 -10.47 -10.16 -7.55
N LEU A 100 -9.78 -9.39 -6.69
CA LEU A 100 -8.31 -9.40 -6.63
C LEU A 100 -7.78 -10.76 -6.13
N VAL A 101 -8.43 -11.36 -5.13
CA VAL A 101 -8.10 -12.70 -4.63
C VAL A 101 -8.31 -13.77 -5.72
N GLU A 102 -9.35 -13.62 -6.55
CA GLU A 102 -9.62 -14.52 -7.69
C GLU A 102 -8.49 -14.50 -8.74
N TRP A 103 -7.82 -13.35 -8.93
CA TRP A 103 -6.64 -13.27 -9.78
C TRP A 103 -5.41 -13.84 -9.09
N LEU A 104 -5.21 -13.49 -7.82
CA LEU A 104 -4.08 -13.95 -7.00
C LEU A 104 -3.98 -15.48 -6.96
N ARG A 105 -5.10 -16.19 -6.85
CA ARG A 105 -5.12 -17.66 -6.74
C ARG A 105 -4.71 -18.42 -8.01
N ARG A 106 -4.74 -17.77 -9.18
CA ARG A 106 -4.49 -18.46 -10.45
C ARG A 106 -3.01 -18.80 -10.55
N GLU A 107 -2.73 -20.09 -10.72
CA GLU A 107 -1.37 -20.64 -10.84
C GLU A 107 -0.43 -20.34 -9.65
N ASN A 108 -0.98 -19.92 -8.50
CA ASN A 108 -0.22 -19.62 -7.29
C ASN A 108 -0.75 -20.40 -6.08
N SER A 109 0.15 -20.72 -5.16
CA SER A 109 -0.20 -21.34 -3.88
C SER A 109 0.48 -20.60 -2.74
N PHE A 110 -0.26 -20.40 -1.63
CA PHE A 110 0.21 -19.69 -0.45
C PHE A 110 -0.06 -20.55 0.80
N PRO A 111 0.79 -21.55 1.10
CA PRO A 111 0.53 -22.53 2.16
C PRO A 111 0.41 -21.92 3.57
N TYR A 112 0.91 -20.71 3.76
CA TYR A 112 0.84 -19.95 5.02
C TYR A 112 -0.04 -18.69 4.94
N GLY A 113 -0.78 -18.54 3.84
CA GLY A 113 -1.47 -17.29 3.52
C GLY A 113 -0.53 -16.24 2.94
N VAL A 114 -1.10 -15.06 2.67
CA VAL A 114 -0.40 -13.97 1.99
C VAL A 114 -1.05 -12.63 2.32
N ILE A 115 -0.27 -11.55 2.27
CA ILE A 115 -0.80 -10.19 2.29
C ILE A 115 -0.94 -9.69 0.86
N LEU A 116 -2.15 -9.30 0.48
CA LEU A 116 -2.48 -8.74 -0.82
C LEU A 116 -2.65 -7.23 -0.70
N LEU A 117 -1.73 -6.49 -1.33
CA LEU A 117 -1.84 -5.04 -1.54
C LEU A 117 -2.83 -4.79 -2.69
N SER A 118 -3.79 -3.88 -2.48
CA SER A 118 -5.01 -3.75 -3.28
C SER A 118 -4.95 -2.74 -4.44
N GLY A 119 -3.83 -2.04 -4.59
CA GLY A 119 -3.70 -0.82 -5.36
C GLY A 119 -4.03 0.43 -4.54
N THR A 120 -3.47 1.56 -4.96
CA THR A 120 -3.70 2.88 -4.37
C THR A 120 -4.70 3.73 -5.16
N GLY A 121 -5.52 4.50 -4.44
CA GLY A 121 -6.33 5.60 -4.99
C GLY A 121 -5.69 6.99 -4.81
N ILE A 122 -4.55 7.05 -4.13
CA ILE A 122 -3.84 8.29 -3.80
C ILE A 122 -2.48 8.24 -4.48
N VAL A 123 -2.25 9.13 -5.44
CA VAL A 123 -0.98 9.26 -6.15
C VAL A 123 -0.50 10.71 -5.98
N PRO A 124 0.60 10.95 -5.23
CA PRO A 124 1.20 12.27 -5.16
C PRO A 124 1.66 12.75 -6.54
N PRO A 125 1.62 14.08 -6.82
CA PRO A 125 2.23 14.65 -8.01
C PRO A 125 3.73 14.34 -8.11
N ASP A 126 4.27 14.35 -9.32
CA ASP A 126 5.67 14.01 -9.61
C ASP A 126 6.66 14.91 -8.85
N GLU A 127 6.28 16.17 -8.58
CA GLU A 127 7.10 17.14 -7.84
C GLU A 127 7.27 16.78 -6.35
N VAL A 128 6.49 15.81 -5.86
CA VAL A 128 6.48 15.31 -4.47
C VAL A 128 7.34 14.05 -4.31
N ALA A 129 8.31 13.83 -5.21
CA ALA A 129 9.31 12.78 -5.07
C ALA A 129 9.95 12.80 -3.66
N LEU A 130 9.99 11.62 -3.01
CA LEU A 130 10.49 11.49 -1.66
C LEU A 130 11.99 11.74 -1.56
N GLN A 131 12.39 12.36 -0.45
CA GLN A 131 13.77 12.67 -0.11
C GLN A 131 14.14 12.03 1.23
N ASP A 132 15.44 11.91 1.46
CA ASP A 132 15.98 11.45 2.74
C ASP A 132 15.47 12.36 3.87
N GLY A 133 14.96 11.76 4.96
CA GLY A 133 14.39 12.47 6.10
C GLY A 133 12.92 12.91 5.94
N ASP A 134 12.28 12.65 4.80
CA ASP A 134 10.81 12.79 4.70
C ASP A 134 10.10 11.77 5.60
N GLU A 135 8.84 12.04 5.97
CA GLU A 135 7.98 11.09 6.69
C GLU A 135 6.70 10.82 5.89
N VAL A 136 6.39 9.54 5.71
CA VAL A 136 5.10 9.06 5.18
C VAL A 136 4.22 8.65 6.34
N LEU A 137 3.06 9.30 6.50
CA LEU A 137 2.03 8.93 7.46
C LEU A 137 0.78 8.45 6.72
N ILE A 138 0.37 7.22 6.97
CA ILE A 138 -0.87 6.63 6.43
C ILE A 138 -1.78 6.28 7.60
N GLU A 139 -3.01 6.76 7.57
CA GLU A 139 -4.00 6.57 8.62
C GLU A 139 -5.25 5.91 8.08
N VAL A 140 -5.74 4.90 8.80
CA VAL A 140 -7.06 4.31 8.59
C VAL A 140 -7.79 4.31 9.94
N PRO A 141 -8.92 5.04 10.08
CA PRO A 141 -9.71 5.04 11.30
C PRO A 141 -10.05 3.62 11.77
N GLY A 142 -9.76 3.33 13.04
CA GLY A 142 -9.96 2.01 13.65
C GLY A 142 -8.86 0.97 13.38
N LEU A 143 -7.90 1.24 12.49
CA LEU A 143 -6.68 0.42 12.31
C LEU A 143 -5.43 1.08 12.90
N GLY A 144 -5.38 2.42 12.89
CA GLY A 144 -4.29 3.21 13.44
C GLY A 144 -3.49 3.95 12.37
N GLN A 145 -2.22 4.21 12.66
CA GLN A 145 -1.31 5.00 11.84
C GLN A 145 -0.04 4.20 11.52
N LEU A 146 0.28 4.08 10.23
CA LEU A 146 1.56 3.59 9.73
C LEU A 146 2.46 4.80 9.45
N ARG A 147 3.59 4.89 10.17
CA ARG A 147 4.59 5.95 10.01
C ARG A 147 5.89 5.37 9.51
N ASN A 148 6.36 5.86 8.36
CA ASN A 148 7.61 5.41 7.76
C ASN A 148 8.53 6.62 7.53
N PRO A 149 9.64 6.74 8.28
CA PRO A 149 10.70 7.68 7.91
C PRO A 149 11.37 7.20 6.62
N VAL A 150 11.64 8.13 5.71
CA VAL A 150 12.32 7.85 4.45
C VAL A 150 13.83 7.93 4.67
N ALA A 151 14.53 6.89 4.24
CA ALA A 151 15.99 6.85 4.20
C ALA A 151 16.44 6.49 2.78
N LYS A 152 17.49 7.16 2.26
CA LYS A 152 18.14 6.71 1.02
C LYS A 152 18.89 5.41 1.30
N GLY A 153 18.61 4.38 0.50
CA GLY A 153 19.40 3.15 0.46
C GLY A 153 20.85 3.47 0.07
N GLY A 154 21.81 2.97 0.86
CA GLY A 154 23.25 3.10 0.62
C GLY A 154 23.76 2.21 -0.50
#